data_AF-A0A425C6C4-F1
#
_entry.id   AF-A0A425C6C4-F1
#
_cell.length_a   1.000
_cell.length_b   1.000
_cell.length_c   1.000
_cell.angle_alpha   90.00
_cell.angle_beta   90.00
_cell.angle_gamma   90.00
#
_symmetry.space_group_name_H-M   'P 1'
#
loop_
_entity.id
_entity.type
_entity.pdbx_description
1 polymer ?
#
loop_
_entity_poly.entity_id
_entity_poly.type
_entity_poly.pdbx_seq_one_letter_code
_entity_poly.pdbx_strand_id
1 'polypeptide(L)'
;MYQWTWLLGVGLTVAAVSVCIALDVSLSMTIATACVALYLPSYLDGAEYTGERYWPLFATINGRGMAHIPGTLEFEEPIDGTKQHIFCSHPHGLLSVHHGLLVSGQTSPPFNETVPHSSRRHLAASVCFRLPLFREYLLWSGCVDARRSVAEKVLIDRTKVLYISC
;
A
#
# COMPACT_ATOMS: atom_id res chain seq x y z
N MET A 1 1.74 -12.38 11.07
CA MET A 1 1.89 -12.87 9.69
C MET A 1 3.26 -12.53 9.08
N TYR A 2 3.79 -11.32 9.32
CA TYR A 2 5.04 -10.83 8.70
C TYR A 2 6.30 -11.69 8.94
N GLN A 3 6.48 -12.28 10.12
CA GLN A 3 7.73 -13.01 10.43
C GLN A 3 7.89 -14.31 9.63
N TRP A 4 6.79 -14.94 9.23
CA TRP A 4 6.79 -16.19 8.46
C TRP A 4 7.12 -15.96 6.98
N THR A 5 6.68 -14.85 6.38
CA THR A 5 6.95 -14.55 4.97
C THR A 5 8.45 -14.32 4.72
N TRP A 6 9.15 -13.69 5.65
CA TRP A 6 10.61 -13.52 5.56
C TRP A 6 11.37 -14.84 5.65
N LEU A 7 10.99 -15.72 6.59
CA LEU A 7 11.63 -17.03 6.73
C LEU A 7 11.42 -17.90 5.48
N LEU A 8 10.21 -17.89 4.92
CA LEU A 8 9.91 -18.54 3.65
C LEU A 8 10.73 -17.94 2.50
N GLY A 9 10.85 -16.61 2.44
CA GLY A 9 11.65 -15.92 1.43
C GLY A 9 13.12 -16.30 1.49
N VAL A 10 13.71 -16.32 2.69
CA VAL A 10 15.10 -16.75 2.90
C VAL A 10 15.29 -18.21 2.51
N GLY A 11 14.39 -19.10 2.94
CA GLY A 11 14.45 -20.53 2.59
C GLY A 11 14.37 -20.76 1.07
N LEU A 12 13.43 -20.10 0.39
CA LEU A 12 13.31 -20.16 -1.07
C LEU A 12 14.54 -19.60 -1.78
N THR A 13 15.11 -18.51 -1.26
CA THR A 13 16.32 -17.91 -1.83
C THR A 13 17.50 -18.86 -1.74
N VAL A 14 17.72 -19.49 -0.58
CA VAL A 14 18.80 -20.48 -0.39
C VAL A 14 18.61 -21.65 -1.36
N ALA A 15 17.41 -22.22 -1.42
CA ALA A 15 17.11 -23.32 -2.33
C ALA A 15 17.34 -22.94 -3.80
N ALA A 16 16.85 -21.77 -4.23
CA ALA A 16 16.99 -21.30 -5.60
C ALA A 16 18.45 -21.04 -5.98
N VAL A 17 19.23 -20.42 -5.08
CA VAL A 17 20.67 -20.21 -5.28
C VAL A 17 21.41 -21.54 -5.35
N SER A 18 21.10 -22.51 -4.48
CA SER A 18 21.71 -23.85 -4.53
C SER A 18 21.44 -24.55 -5.86
N VAL A 19 20.22 -24.44 -6.41
CA VAL A 19 19.88 -24.98 -7.74
C VAL A 19 20.65 -24.26 -8.85
N CYS A 20 20.72 -22.92 -8.82
CA CYS A 20 21.50 -22.16 -9.80
C CYS A 20 22.98 -22.56 -9.80
N ILE A 21 23.59 -22.73 -8.61
CA ILE A 21 24.97 -23.19 -8.48
C ILE A 21 25.13 -24.61 -9.03
N ALA A 22 24.21 -25.53 -8.69
CA ALA A 22 24.27 -26.92 -9.15
C ALA A 22 24.11 -27.07 -10.68
N LEU A 23 23.54 -26.06 -11.34
CA LEU A 23 23.33 -26.01 -12.78
C LEU A 23 24.33 -25.09 -13.52
N ASP A 24 25.38 -24.61 -12.82
CA ASP A 24 26.37 -23.67 -13.36
C ASP A 24 25.75 -22.43 -14.04
N VAL A 25 24.63 -21.95 -13.49
CA VAL A 25 23.93 -20.75 -13.98
C VAL A 25 24.80 -19.51 -13.73
N SER A 26 24.80 -18.57 -14.67
CA SER A 26 25.57 -17.32 -14.54
C SER A 26 25.24 -16.54 -13.27
N LEU A 27 26.21 -15.76 -12.78
CA LEU A 27 26.05 -14.97 -11.55
C LEU A 27 24.87 -13.98 -11.64
N SER A 28 24.70 -13.30 -12.77
CA SER A 28 23.61 -12.33 -12.97
C SER A 28 22.24 -13.00 -12.88
N MET A 29 22.08 -14.16 -13.52
CA MET A 29 20.85 -14.94 -13.44
C MET A 29 20.61 -15.52 -12.04
N THR A 30 21.67 -15.90 -11.33
CA THR A 30 21.58 -16.37 -9.94
C THR A 30 21.10 -15.25 -9.02
N ILE A 31 21.64 -14.04 -9.16
CA ILE A 31 21.19 -12.85 -8.41
C ILE A 31 19.73 -12.53 -8.74
N ALA A 32 19.37 -12.50 -10.02
CA ALA A 32 17.97 -12.23 -10.42
C ALA A 32 17.01 -13.27 -9.83
N THR A 33 17.38 -14.55 -9.88
CA THR A 33 16.59 -15.65 -9.32
C THR A 33 16.46 -15.52 -7.81
N ALA A 34 17.55 -15.18 -7.11
CA ALA A 34 17.55 -14.93 -5.67
C ALA A 34 16.60 -13.78 -5.29
N CYS A 35 16.63 -12.66 -6.02
CA CYS A 35 15.72 -11.54 -5.80
C CYS A 35 14.25 -11.93 -5.99
N VAL A 36 13.93 -12.70 -7.05
CA VAL A 36 12.57 -13.19 -7.29
C VAL A 36 12.14 -14.15 -6.18
N ALA A 37 12.98 -15.11 -5.80
CA ALA A 37 12.69 -16.08 -4.76
C ALA A 37 12.46 -15.41 -3.39
N LEU A 38 13.26 -14.39 -3.06
CA LEU A 38 13.10 -13.60 -1.84
C LEU A 38 11.79 -12.82 -1.82
N TYR A 39 11.41 -12.23 -2.96
CA TYR A 39 10.21 -11.39 -3.08
C TYR A 39 8.91 -12.20 -3.15
N LEU A 40 8.94 -13.41 -3.73
CA LEU A 40 7.76 -14.19 -4.07
C LEU A 40 6.79 -14.42 -2.89
N PRO A 41 7.23 -14.79 -1.67
CA PRO A 41 6.32 -14.93 -0.54
C PRO A 41 5.63 -13.63 -0.13
N SER A 42 6.34 -12.49 -0.21
CA SER A 42 5.75 -11.17 0.04
C SER A 42 4.70 -10.83 -1.01
N TYR A 43 4.95 -11.18 -2.28
CA TYR A 43 4.02 -10.92 -3.37
C TYR A 43 2.72 -11.73 -3.24
N LEU A 44 2.82 -12.97 -2.73
CA LEU A 44 1.70 -13.91 -2.61
C LEU A 44 1.00 -13.89 -1.24
N ASP A 45 1.39 -13.00 -0.31
CA ASP A 45 0.86 -12.97 1.06
C ASP A 45 -0.59 -12.49 1.20
N GLY A 46 -1.18 -11.94 0.14
CA GLY A 46 -2.56 -11.45 0.10
C GLY A 46 -2.83 -10.23 1.00
N ALA A 47 -1.79 -9.47 1.39
CA ALA A 47 -1.92 -8.31 2.28
C ALA A 47 -2.87 -7.22 1.76
N GLU A 48 -3.11 -7.16 0.44
CA GLU A 48 -4.08 -6.24 -0.16
C GLU A 48 -5.53 -6.49 0.29
N TYR A 49 -5.83 -7.67 0.83
CA TYR A 49 -7.15 -8.05 1.34
C TYR A 49 -7.28 -7.96 2.87
N THR A 50 -6.19 -7.61 3.57
CA THR A 50 -6.15 -7.57 5.04
C THR A 50 -5.94 -6.16 5.58
N GLY A 51 -5.35 -5.26 4.79
CA GLY A 51 -4.97 -3.92 5.26
C GLY A 51 -3.77 -3.93 6.20
N GLU A 52 -3.03 -5.04 6.23
CA GLU A 52 -1.71 -5.14 6.87
C GLU A 52 -0.64 -4.44 6.02
N ARG A 53 0.59 -4.38 6.54
CA ARG A 53 1.79 -3.87 5.85
C ARG A 53 1.87 -2.36 5.62
N TYR A 54 0.96 -1.57 6.17
CA TYR A 54 1.18 -0.13 6.29
C TYR A 54 2.53 0.14 6.96
N TRP A 55 3.37 0.97 6.31
CA TRP A 55 4.69 1.32 6.80
C TRP A 55 4.78 2.83 7.04
N PRO A 56 4.69 3.29 8.30
CA PRO A 56 4.62 4.71 8.63
C PRO A 56 5.78 5.54 8.08
N LEU A 57 7.01 5.04 8.20
CA LEU A 57 8.19 5.78 7.74
C LEU A 57 8.20 5.89 6.21
N PHE A 58 7.86 4.81 5.50
CA PHE A 58 7.75 4.85 4.05
C PHE A 58 6.69 5.86 3.60
N ALA A 59 5.48 5.80 4.17
CA ALA A 59 4.39 6.71 3.81
C ALA A 59 4.80 8.18 3.98
N THR A 60 5.48 8.52 5.08
CA THR A 60 5.98 9.88 5.33
C THR A 60 7.09 10.31 4.36
N ILE A 61 8.08 9.44 4.08
CA ILE A 61 9.22 9.79 3.21
C ILE A 61 8.76 9.87 1.76
N ASN A 62 8.11 8.82 1.27
CA ASN A 62 7.65 8.73 -0.11
C ASN A 62 6.63 9.83 -0.43
N GLY A 63 5.81 10.21 0.56
CA GLY A 63 4.85 11.29 0.41
C GLY A 63 5.48 12.62 -0.02
N ARG A 64 6.74 12.89 0.36
CA ARG A 64 7.45 14.11 -0.07
C ARG A 64 7.65 14.21 -1.57
N GLY A 65 7.63 13.09 -2.30
CA GLY A 65 7.67 13.09 -3.76
C GLY A 65 6.51 13.88 -4.38
N MET A 66 5.37 14.01 -3.67
CA MET A 66 4.20 14.75 -4.11
C MET A 66 4.19 16.22 -3.67
N ALA A 67 5.16 16.67 -2.85
CA ALA A 67 5.14 18.00 -2.22
C ALA A 67 5.20 19.18 -3.22
N HIS A 68 5.64 18.94 -4.45
CA HIS A 68 5.72 19.94 -5.50
C HIS A 68 4.38 20.18 -6.22
N ILE A 69 3.38 19.33 -5.97
CA ILE A 69 2.03 19.47 -6.54
C ILE A 69 1.18 20.23 -5.52
N PRO A 70 0.68 21.43 -5.85
CA PRO A 70 -0.18 22.18 -4.93
C PRO A 70 -1.51 21.46 -4.74
N GLY A 71 -1.90 21.22 -3.49
CA GLY A 71 -3.20 20.68 -3.14
C GLY A 71 -3.74 21.35 -1.88
N THR A 72 -4.96 21.87 -1.95
CA THR A 72 -5.65 22.46 -0.79
C THR A 72 -6.79 21.55 -0.35
N LEU A 73 -7.07 21.56 0.95
CA LEU A 73 -8.26 20.94 1.52
C LEU A 73 -9.09 22.00 2.21
N GLU A 74 -10.32 22.16 1.74
CA GLU A 74 -11.31 23.00 2.38
C GLU A 74 -12.38 22.09 2.98
N PHE A 75 -12.62 22.26 4.28
CA PHE A 75 -13.66 21.53 4.99
C PHE A 75 -14.87 22.45 5.12
N GLU A 76 -15.94 22.12 4.40
CA GLU A 76 -17.22 22.84 4.52
C GLU A 76 -17.81 22.72 5.94
N GLU A 77 -17.56 21.57 6.57
CA GLU A 77 -17.95 21.28 7.96
C GLU A 77 -16.81 20.59 8.73
N PRO A 78 -16.71 20.79 10.06
CA PRO A 78 -15.74 20.08 10.88
C PRO A 78 -15.96 18.55 10.84
N ILE A 79 -14.89 17.80 10.60
CA ILE A 79 -14.93 16.34 10.65
C ILE A 79 -14.86 15.88 12.11
N ASP A 80 -15.89 15.15 12.54
CA ASP A 80 -15.94 14.51 13.85
C ASP A 80 -15.01 13.28 13.90
N GLY A 81 -13.79 13.46 14.38
CA GLY A 81 -12.79 12.39 14.48
C GLY A 81 -13.17 11.19 15.37
N THR A 82 -14.28 11.27 16.11
CA THR A 82 -14.80 10.15 16.93
C THR A 82 -15.68 9.18 16.13
N LYS A 83 -16.11 9.58 14.93
CA LYS A 83 -16.98 8.78 14.07
C LYS A 83 -16.16 8.06 13.00
N GLN A 84 -16.69 6.92 12.57
CA GLN A 84 -16.25 6.25 11.36
C GLN A 84 -16.73 7.04 10.14
N HIS A 85 -15.82 7.34 9.22
CA HIS A 85 -16.09 8.10 7.99
C HIS A 85 -15.77 7.29 6.74
N ILE A 86 -16.52 7.57 5.68
CA ILE A 86 -16.22 7.17 4.32
C ILE A 86 -16.06 8.44 3.50
N PHE A 87 -14.86 8.65 2.96
CA PHE A 87 -14.58 9.76 2.07
C PHE A 87 -14.64 9.30 0.63
N CYS A 88 -15.37 10.03 -0.20
CA CYS A 88 -15.48 9.77 -1.64
C CYS A 88 -14.99 10.99 -2.40
N SER A 89 -14.18 10.79 -3.44
CA SER A 89 -13.68 11.87 -4.30
C SER A 89 -13.99 11.63 -5.77
N HIS A 90 -14.27 12.73 -6.49
CA HIS A 90 -14.56 12.77 -7.91
C HIS A 90 -14.12 14.14 -8.46
N PRO A 91 -13.62 14.27 -9.71
CA PRO A 91 -13.45 13.23 -10.73
C PRO A 91 -12.19 12.37 -10.56
N HIS A 92 -12.30 11.09 -10.90
CA HIS A 92 -11.17 10.16 -10.97
C HIS A 92 -10.71 9.92 -12.42
N GLY A 93 -9.40 10.05 -12.64
CA GLY A 93 -8.71 9.56 -13.83
C GLY A 93 -7.83 8.34 -13.48
N LEU A 94 -7.21 7.68 -14.46
CA LEU A 94 -6.41 6.45 -14.23
C LEU A 94 -5.36 6.60 -13.11
N LEU A 95 -4.78 7.80 -12.98
CA LEU A 95 -3.91 8.20 -11.87
C LEU A 95 -4.49 9.49 -11.27
N SER A 96 -5.28 9.34 -10.21
CA SER A 96 -5.85 10.48 -9.48
C SER A 96 -4.79 11.17 -8.64
N VAL A 97 -4.30 12.31 -9.12
CA VAL A 97 -3.34 13.15 -8.40
C VAL A 97 -3.86 13.53 -7.01
N HIS A 98 -5.15 13.85 -6.89
CA HIS A 98 -5.78 14.17 -5.60
C HIS A 98 -5.73 12.99 -4.62
N HIS A 99 -5.94 11.75 -5.08
CA HIS A 99 -5.83 10.56 -4.24
C HIS A 99 -4.37 10.37 -3.79
N GLY A 100 -3.41 10.57 -4.70
CA GLY A 100 -1.98 10.60 -4.36
C GLY A 100 -1.66 11.61 -3.25
N LEU A 101 -2.14 12.86 -3.38
CA LEU A 101 -1.96 13.92 -2.38
C LEU A 101 -2.55 13.56 -1.01
N LEU A 102 -3.70 12.88 -0.98
CA LEU A 102 -4.38 12.46 0.25
C LEU A 102 -3.75 11.21 0.86
N VAL A 103 -3.25 10.29 0.04
CA VAL A 103 -2.42 9.15 0.46
C VAL A 103 -1.11 9.62 1.06
N SER A 104 -0.50 10.69 0.52
CA SER A 104 0.77 11.24 0.96
C SER A 104 0.69 12.31 2.04
N GLY A 105 -0.52 12.81 2.35
CA GLY A 105 -0.73 13.91 3.29
C GLY A 105 -0.08 15.24 2.85
N GLN A 106 0.05 15.47 1.54
CA GLN A 106 0.72 16.68 1.00
C GLN A 106 -0.25 17.82 0.66
N THR A 107 -1.45 17.78 1.23
CA THR A 107 -2.42 18.86 1.11
C THR A 107 -2.13 19.98 2.11
N SER A 108 -2.72 21.16 1.91
CA SER A 108 -2.73 22.25 2.88
C SER A 108 -4.18 22.55 3.29
N PRO A 109 -4.59 22.27 4.54
CA PRO A 109 -3.84 21.57 5.59
C PRO A 109 -3.60 20.08 5.26
N PRO A 110 -2.60 19.43 5.90
CA PRO A 110 -2.32 18.00 5.69
C PRO A 110 -3.50 17.13 6.11
N PHE A 111 -4.00 16.27 5.22
CA PHE A 111 -5.17 15.43 5.51
C PHE A 111 -4.96 14.48 6.70
N ASN A 112 -3.72 14.12 6.99
CA ASN A 112 -3.33 13.28 8.11
C ASN A 112 -3.44 13.95 9.48
N GLU A 113 -3.57 15.29 9.54
CA GLU A 113 -3.90 16.01 10.78
C GLU A 113 -5.35 15.76 11.19
N THR A 114 -6.26 15.68 10.22
CA THR A 114 -7.69 15.41 10.47
C THR A 114 -7.99 13.92 10.53
N VAL A 115 -7.38 13.13 9.63
CA VAL A 115 -7.60 11.68 9.52
C VAL A 115 -6.24 10.97 9.48
N PRO A 116 -5.73 10.49 10.63
CA PRO A 116 -4.40 9.89 10.72
C PRO A 116 -4.20 8.70 9.75
N HIS A 117 -2.98 8.56 9.21
CA HIS A 117 -2.64 7.44 8.32
C HIS A 117 -2.81 6.05 8.99
N SER A 118 -2.63 5.97 10.30
CA SER A 118 -2.77 4.72 11.06
C SER A 118 -4.22 4.20 11.10
N SER A 119 -5.20 5.10 11.04
CA SER A 119 -6.63 4.77 11.04
C SER A 119 -7.25 4.74 9.65
N ARG A 120 -6.59 5.25 8.60
CA ARG A 120 -7.18 5.27 7.25
C ARG A 120 -6.74 4.09 6.37
N ARG A 121 -7.64 3.61 5.52
CA ARG A 121 -7.31 2.78 4.35
C ARG A 121 -7.87 3.40 3.08
N HIS A 122 -7.07 3.33 2.03
CA HIS A 122 -7.41 3.83 0.70
C HIS A 122 -7.74 2.68 -0.22
N LEU A 123 -8.83 2.77 -0.98
CA LEU A 123 -9.15 1.76 -1.98
C LEU A 123 -8.36 1.99 -3.26
N ALA A 124 -7.67 0.97 -3.74
CA ALA A 124 -6.97 0.98 -5.02
C ALA A 124 -7.48 -0.14 -5.94
N ALA A 125 -7.43 0.08 -7.25
CA ALA A 125 -7.88 -0.88 -8.24
C ALA A 125 -7.10 -2.20 -8.13
N SER A 126 -7.80 -3.34 -8.22
CA SER A 126 -7.20 -4.67 -8.07
C SER A 126 -6.02 -4.94 -9.00
N VAL A 127 -5.99 -4.32 -10.18
CA VAL A 127 -4.89 -4.46 -11.14
C VAL A 127 -3.58 -3.92 -10.58
N CYS A 128 -3.63 -2.89 -9.73
CA CYS A 128 -2.44 -2.29 -9.14
C CYS A 128 -1.70 -3.27 -8.22
N PHE A 129 -2.42 -4.18 -7.56
CA PHE A 129 -1.82 -5.22 -6.71
C PHE A 129 -1.25 -6.40 -7.51
N ARG A 130 -1.45 -6.44 -8.84
CA ARG A 130 -0.83 -7.43 -9.74
C ARG A 130 0.49 -6.96 -10.34
N LEU A 131 0.85 -5.70 -10.14
CA LEU A 131 2.12 -5.13 -10.60
C LEU A 131 3.16 -5.27 -9.48
N PRO A 132 4.22 -6.07 -9.66
CA PRO A 132 5.30 -6.18 -8.67
C PRO A 132 5.86 -4.79 -8.32
N LEU A 133 6.30 -4.62 -7.08
CA LEU A 133 6.83 -3.37 -6.52
C LEU A 133 5.80 -2.22 -6.40
N PHE A 134 4.98 -1.96 -7.42
CA PHE A 134 3.89 -0.99 -7.31
C PHE A 134 2.84 -1.43 -6.28
N ARG A 135 2.60 -2.75 -6.20
CA ARG A 135 1.87 -3.38 -5.10
C ARG A 135 2.42 -2.96 -3.73
N GLU A 136 3.73 -3.06 -3.54
CA GLU A 136 4.40 -2.76 -2.26
C GLU A 136 4.28 -1.28 -1.90
N TYR A 137 4.46 -0.40 -2.89
CA TYR A 137 4.23 1.03 -2.75
C TYR A 137 2.83 1.31 -2.19
N LEU A 138 1.79 0.71 -2.78
CA LEU A 138 0.42 0.90 -2.35
C LEU A 138 0.16 0.35 -0.94
N LEU A 139 0.63 -0.86 -0.64
CA LEU A 139 0.47 -1.48 0.67
C LEU A 139 1.18 -0.68 1.77
N TRP A 140 2.43 -0.27 1.53
CA TRP A 140 3.20 0.53 2.47
C TRP A 140 2.60 1.91 2.71
N SER A 141 1.92 2.47 1.71
CA SER A 141 1.13 3.70 1.81
C SER A 141 -0.26 3.51 2.46
N GLY A 142 -0.66 2.28 2.80
CA GLY A 142 -1.93 1.99 3.48
C GLY A 142 -3.13 1.80 2.54
N CYS A 143 -2.88 1.45 1.27
CA CYS A 143 -3.94 1.09 0.32
C CYS A 143 -4.33 -0.38 0.44
N VAL A 144 -5.57 -0.69 0.10
CA VAL A 144 -6.14 -2.04 0.04
C VAL A 144 -6.93 -2.22 -1.26
N ASP A 145 -7.24 -3.46 -1.60
CA ASP A 145 -8.01 -3.79 -2.79
C ASP A 145 -9.44 -3.21 -2.72
N ALA A 146 -9.91 -2.63 -3.82
CA ALA A 146 -11.21 -1.96 -3.93
C ALA A 146 -12.43 -2.90 -3.95
N ARG A 147 -12.25 -4.22 -3.81
CA ARG A 147 -13.36 -5.17 -3.69
C ARG A 147 -14.24 -4.83 -2.50
N ARG A 148 -15.55 -4.98 -2.72
CA ARG A 148 -16.58 -4.78 -1.69
C ARG A 148 -16.28 -5.54 -0.38
N SER A 149 -15.91 -6.82 -0.47
CA SER A 149 -15.63 -7.65 0.72
C SER A 149 -14.45 -7.13 1.55
N VAL A 150 -13.46 -6.49 0.91
CA VAL A 150 -12.33 -5.86 1.60
C VAL A 150 -12.77 -4.56 2.26
N ALA A 151 -13.52 -3.72 1.54
CA ALA A 151 -14.09 -2.49 2.10
C ALA A 151 -14.98 -2.76 3.32
N GLU A 152 -15.88 -3.74 3.23
CA GLU A 152 -16.72 -4.18 4.35
C GLU A 152 -15.87 -4.65 5.53
N LYS A 153 -14.80 -5.42 5.28
CA LYS A 153 -13.87 -5.87 6.32
C LYS A 153 -13.14 -4.72 7.01
N VAL A 154 -12.70 -3.71 6.26
CA VAL A 154 -12.09 -2.50 6.85
C VAL A 154 -13.10 -1.75 7.71
N LEU A 155 -14.36 -1.64 7.26
CA LEU A 155 -15.40 -0.91 7.97
C LEU A 155 -15.93 -1.63 9.22
N ILE A 156 -15.78 -2.96 9.32
CA ILE A 156 -16.07 -3.70 10.55
C ILE A 156 -15.20 -3.18 11.71
N ASP A 157 -13.95 -2.82 11.44
CA ASP A 157 -13.12 -2.10 12.40
C ASP A 157 -13.59 -0.64 12.45
N ARG A 158 -14.41 -0.33 13.47
CA ARG A 158 -15.00 1.00 13.71
C ARG A 158 -13.97 2.11 13.93
N THR A 159 -12.70 1.76 14.15
CA THR A 159 -11.61 2.74 14.28
C THR A 159 -11.04 3.16 12.93
N LYS A 160 -11.45 2.48 11.85
CA LYS A 160 -10.93 2.73 10.51
C LYS A 160 -11.82 3.66 9.69
N VAL A 161 -11.15 4.54 8.98
CA VAL A 161 -11.71 5.44 7.97
C VAL A 161 -11.41 4.87 6.59
N LEU A 162 -12.41 4.89 5.71
CA LEU A 162 -12.27 4.43 4.34
C LEU A 162 -12.21 5.61 3.38
N TYR A 163 -11.26 5.59 2.46
CA TYR A 163 -11.17 6.55 1.38
C TYR A 163 -11.37 5.86 0.03
N ILE A 164 -12.28 6.40 -0.77
CA ILE A 164 -12.68 5.89 -2.07
C ILE A 164 -12.49 7.00 -3.10
N SER A 165 -11.76 6.69 -4.16
CA SER A 165 -11.62 7.58 -5.30
C SER A 165 -12.45 7.02 -6.46
N CYS A 166 -13.45 7.78 -6.91
CA CYS A 166 -14.53 7.36 -7.82
C CYS A 166 -14.45 8.03 -9.19
#